data_AF-A0A661ST46-F1
#
_entry.id   AF-A0A661ST46-F1
#
_cell.length_a   1.000
_cell.length_b   1.000
_cell.length_c   1.000
_cell.angle_alpha   90.00
_cell.angle_beta   90.00
_cell.angle_gamma   90.00
#
_symmetry.space_group_name_H-M   'P 1'
#
loop_
_entity.id
_entity.type
_entity.pdbx_description
1 polymer ?
#
loop_
_entity_poly.entity_id
_entity_poly.type
_entity_poly.pdbx_seq_one_letter_code
_entity_poly.pdbx_strand_id
1 'polypeptide(L)'
;MNNNFTVEIASVPDRENLVAEIWLGDIMVAELSDCNGKAMLEIYPNDKGSRWNVECEEFIGALLLAEKKLAGSGMTHRTATVHQHPYIT
;
A
#
# COMPACT_ATOMS: atom_id res chain seq x y z
N MET A 1 -1.73 22.01 4.25
CA MET A 1 -2.05 20.58 4.42
C MET A 1 -0.82 19.81 3.99
N ASN A 2 -0.32 18.88 4.81
CA ASN A 2 0.78 18.02 4.40
C ASN A 2 0.24 16.99 3.41
N ASN A 3 0.59 17.14 2.14
CA ASN A 3 0.19 16.22 1.07
C ASN A 3 1.29 15.18 0.80
N ASN A 4 2.10 14.85 1.81
CA ASN A 4 3.18 13.88 1.65
C ASN A 4 2.71 12.52 2.13
N PHE A 5 3.07 11.48 1.38
CA PHE A 5 2.88 10.13 1.85
C PHE A 5 3.80 9.82 3.04
N THR A 6 3.24 9.12 4.02
CA THR A 6 4.00 8.51 5.11
C THR A 6 3.60 7.04 5.23
N VAL A 7 4.49 6.25 5.82
CA VAL A 7 4.30 4.80 5.97
C VAL A 7 4.59 4.41 7.41
N GLU A 8 3.64 3.73 8.05
CA GLU A 8 3.73 3.28 9.43
C GLU A 8 3.56 1.77 9.52
N ILE A 9 4.29 1.12 10.44
CA ILE A 9 4.10 -0.30 10.70
C ILE A 9 3.17 -0.44 11.90
N ALA A 10 2.06 -1.12 11.71
CA ALA A 10 1.04 -1.33 12.72
C ALA A 10 0.81 -2.81 13.00
N SER A 11 0.49 -3.13 14.25
CA SER A 11 -0.06 -4.42 14.66
C SER A 11 -1.56 -4.21 14.87
N VAL A 12 -2.37 -4.90 14.06
CA VAL A 12 -3.84 -4.80 14.13
C VAL A 12 -4.35 -5.91 15.04
N PRO A 13 -5.20 -5.64 16.06
CA PRO A 13 -5.63 -6.64 17.04
C PRO A 13 -6.25 -7.91 16.42
N ASP A 14 -6.90 -7.77 15.27
CA ASP A 14 -7.63 -8.85 14.59
C ASP A 14 -6.78 -9.61 13.55
N ARG A 15 -5.47 -9.33 13.46
CA ARG A 15 -4.56 -9.95 12.49
C ARG A 15 -3.27 -10.41 13.15
N GLU A 16 -2.84 -11.63 12.85
CA GLU A 16 -1.57 -12.17 13.39
C GLU A 16 -0.33 -11.47 12.79
N ASN A 17 -0.46 -10.93 11.56
CA ASN A 17 0.65 -10.31 10.85
C ASN A 17 0.62 -8.78 10.97
N LEU A 18 1.82 -8.17 10.98
CA LEU A 18 1.99 -6.73 10.87
C LEU A 18 1.47 -6.24 9.50
N VAL A 19 1.06 -4.98 9.47
CA VAL A 19 0.70 -4.26 8.25
C VAL A 19 1.56 -3.01 8.11
N ALA A 20 1.75 -2.57 6.87
CA ALA A 20 2.31 -1.27 6.56
C ALA A 20 1.17 -0.36 6.08
N GLU A 21 0.79 0.61 6.92
CA GLU A 21 -0.23 1.60 6.61
C GLU A 21 0.39 2.74 5.80
N ILE A 22 -0.34 3.21 4.78
CA ILE A 22 0.07 4.28 3.88
C ILE A 22 -0.88 5.45 4.07
N TRP A 23 -0.34 6.56 4.55
CA TRP A 23 -1.07 7.75 4.96
C TRP A 23 -0.76 8.92 4.05
N LEU A 24 -1.77 9.74 3.74
CA LEU A 24 -1.63 11.05 3.08
C LEU A 24 -2.14 12.13 4.03
N GLY A 25 -1.22 12.80 4.70
CA GLY A 25 -1.57 13.60 5.87
C GLY A 25 -2.19 12.70 6.95
N ASP A 26 -3.40 13.03 7.40
CA ASP A 26 -4.11 12.29 8.46
C ASP A 26 -5.11 11.25 7.91
N ILE A 27 -5.10 11.00 6.59
CA ILE A 27 -6.03 10.07 5.94
C ILE A 27 -5.28 8.81 5.50
N MET A 28 -5.75 7.65 5.95
CA MET A 28 -5.24 6.37 5.47
C MET A 28 -5.73 6.12 4.05
N VAL A 29 -4.79 5.96 3.12
CA VAL A 29 -5.08 5.74 1.69
C VAL A 29 -5.09 4.25 1.37
N ALA A 30 -4.17 3.51 1.97
CA ALA A 30 -3.98 2.10 1.68
C ALA A 30 -3.26 1.41 2.84
N GLU A 31 -3.31 0.09 2.85
CA GLU A 31 -2.46 -0.74 3.68
C GLU A 31 -1.87 -1.89 2.86
N LEU A 32 -0.66 -2.30 3.24
CA LEU A 32 0.01 -3.47 2.72
C LEU A 32 0.10 -4.53 3.82
N SER A 33 -0.30 -5.76 3.52
CA SER A 33 -0.18 -6.90 4.42
C SER A 33 0.57 -8.05 3.76
N ASP A 34 1.23 -8.89 4.56
CA ASP A 34 1.75 -10.18 4.10
C ASP A 34 0.68 -11.25 4.26
N CYS A 35 0.19 -11.77 3.14
CA CYS A 35 -0.68 -12.93 3.08
C CYS A 35 0.06 -14.11 2.43
N ASN A 36 0.70 -14.92 3.28
CA ASN A 36 1.42 -16.14 2.87
C ASN A 36 2.55 -15.89 1.86
N GLY A 37 3.39 -14.89 2.11
CA GLY A 37 4.52 -14.49 1.27
C GLY A 37 4.09 -13.69 0.04
N LYS A 38 2.90 -13.08 0.09
CA LYS A 38 2.38 -12.20 -0.95
C LYS A 38 1.97 -10.88 -0.32
N ALA A 39 2.50 -9.80 -0.86
CA ALA A 39 2.07 -8.46 -0.53
C ALA A 39 0.65 -8.23 -1.07
N MET A 40 -0.31 -8.07 -0.18
CA MET A 40 -1.69 -7.71 -0.51
C MET A 40 -1.88 -6.23 -0.22
N LEU A 41 -2.32 -5.49 -1.25
CA LEU A 41 -2.61 -4.07 -1.15
C LEU A 41 -4.13 -3.87 -1.04
N GLU A 42 -4.57 -3.24 0.04
CA GLU A 42 -5.93 -2.72 0.17
C GLU A 42 -5.88 -1.20 -0.02
N ILE A 43 -6.77 -0.65 -0.85
CA ILE A 43 -6.85 0.80 -1.12
C ILE A 43 -8.23 1.28 -0.68
N TYR A 44 -8.26 2.25 0.24
CA TYR A 44 -9.47 2.83 0.76
C TYR A 44 -9.89 4.05 -0.08
N PRO A 45 -11.19 4.28 -0.31
CA PRO A 45 -11.64 5.52 -0.93
C PRO A 45 -11.31 6.71 -0.03
N ASN A 46 -11.26 7.91 -0.59
CA ASN A 46 -11.14 9.09 0.26
C ASN A 46 -12.37 9.23 1.16
N ASP A 47 -12.25 10.06 2.20
CA ASP A 47 -13.29 10.38 3.19
C ASP A 47 -14.65 10.80 2.60
N LYS A 48 -14.67 11.24 1.33
CA LYS A 48 -15.86 11.64 0.58
C LYS A 48 -16.33 10.60 -0.44
N GLY A 49 -15.82 9.36 -0.40
CA GLY A 49 -16.14 8.30 -1.35
C GLY A 49 -15.72 8.61 -2.79
N SER A 50 -14.80 9.56 -2.97
CA SER A 50 -14.35 10.08 -4.26
C SER A 50 -12.98 9.52 -4.65
N ARG A 51 -12.59 9.74 -5.90
CA ARG A 51 -11.28 9.33 -6.43
C ARG A 51 -10.12 10.05 -5.72
N TRP A 52 -9.01 9.34 -5.57
CA TRP A 52 -7.72 9.96 -5.26
C TRP A 52 -7.21 10.74 -6.46
N ASN A 53 -6.62 11.91 -6.20
CA ASN A 53 -5.86 12.66 -7.18
C ASN A 53 -4.51 13.00 -6.54
N VAL A 54 -3.51 12.17 -6.82
CA VAL A 54 -2.18 12.17 -6.21
C VAL A 54 -1.14 11.96 -7.29
N GLU A 55 0.09 12.41 -7.06
CA GLU A 55 1.19 12.19 -7.99
C GLU A 55 1.55 10.70 -8.05
N CYS A 56 1.63 10.17 -9.27
CA CYS A 56 1.83 8.74 -9.51
C CYS A 56 3.15 8.25 -8.91
N GLU A 57 4.23 9.00 -9.12
CA GLU A 57 5.57 8.66 -8.63
C GLU A 57 5.64 8.66 -7.10
N GLU A 58 4.94 9.59 -6.45
CA GLU A 58 4.89 9.66 -4.99
C GLU A 58 4.14 8.46 -4.40
N PHE A 59 3.01 8.07 -5.01
CA PHE A 59 2.25 6.91 -4.55
C PHE A 59 3.03 5.60 -4.77
N ILE A 60 3.68 5.45 -5.94
CA ILE A 60 4.58 4.31 -6.19
C ILE A 60 5.72 4.28 -5.16
N GLY A 61 6.33 5.43 -4.86
CA GLY A 61 7.37 5.54 -3.84
C GLY A 61 6.90 5.10 -2.45
N ALA A 62 5.68 5.48 -2.07
CA ALA A 62 5.06 5.07 -0.81
C ALA A 62 4.83 3.54 -0.76
N LEU A 63 4.33 2.95 -1.84
CA LEU A 63 4.12 1.50 -1.96
C LEU A 63 5.43 0.72 -1.81
N LEU A 64 6.49 1.15 -2.49
CA LEU A 64 7.81 0.52 -2.40
C LEU A 64 8.42 0.66 -0.99
N LEU A 65 8.20 1.81 -0.33
CA LEU A 65 8.62 2.00 1.05
C LEU A 65 7.85 1.09 2.02
N ALA A 66 6.55 0.93 1.83
CA ALA A 66 5.70 0.02 2.60
C ALA A 66 6.16 -1.43 2.46
N GLU A 67 6.38 -1.89 1.21
CA GLU A 67 6.92 -3.24 0.96
C GLU A 67 8.26 -3.44 1.64
N LYS A 68 9.19 -2.47 1.52
CA LYS A 68 10.51 -2.55 2.15
C LYS A 68 10.44 -2.63 3.67
N LYS A 69 9.60 -1.82 4.31
CA LYS A 69 9.43 -1.85 5.77
C LYS A 69 8.82 -3.17 6.24
N LEU A 70 7.87 -3.71 5.48
CA LEU A 70 7.21 -4.98 5.80
C LEU A 70 8.15 -6.19 5.55
N ALA A 71 8.99 -6.14 4.50
CA ALA A 71 10.04 -7.13 4.23
C ALA A 71 11.14 -7.13 5.31
N GLY A 72 11.58 -5.95 5.75
CA GLY A 72 12.47 -5.81 6.91
C GLY A 72 11.86 -6.34 8.22
N SER A 73 10.54 -6.56 8.23
CA SER A 73 9.79 -7.14 9.35
C SER A 73 9.49 -8.64 9.17
N GLY A 74 9.88 -9.28 8.05
CA GLY A 74 9.75 -10.73 7.83
C GLY A 74 9.29 -11.23 6.45
N MET A 75 8.91 -10.36 5.50
CA MET A 75 8.38 -10.79 4.19
C MET A 75 9.48 -11.15 3.16
N THR A 76 9.23 -12.21 2.36
CA THR A 76 10.13 -12.66 1.27
C THR A 76 9.67 -12.14 -0.09
N HIS A 77 10.51 -11.41 -0.83
CA HIS A 77 10.16 -10.84 -2.14
C HIS A 77 9.90 -11.89 -3.22
N ARG A 78 8.85 -11.67 -4.04
CA ARG A 78 8.63 -12.35 -5.33
C ARG A 78 8.13 -11.36 -6.38
N THR A 79 8.57 -11.55 -7.63
CA THR A 79 8.25 -10.72 -8.79
C THR A 79 6.77 -10.80 -9.17
N ALA A 80 6.11 -9.66 -9.36
CA ALA A 80 4.75 -9.59 -9.88
C ALA A 80 4.73 -9.88 -11.39
N THR A 81 3.80 -10.73 -11.84
CA THR A 81 3.53 -10.96 -13.26
C THR A 81 2.46 -9.97 -13.72
N VAL A 82 2.83 -9.00 -14.55
CA VAL A 82 1.87 -8.10 -15.21
C VAL A 82 1.25 -8.84 -16.40
N HIS A 83 0.00 -9.24 -16.29
CA HIS A 83 -0.76 -9.75 -17.43
C HIS A 83 -1.20 -8.56 -18.28
N GLN A 84 -0.58 -8.37 -19.44
CA GLN A 84 -1.07 -7.40 -20.42
C GLN A 84 -2.44 -7.85 -20.93
N HIS A 85 -3.50 -7.13 -20.55
CA HIS A 85 -4.77 -7.22 -21.26
C HIS A 85 -4.66 -6.38 -22.54
N PRO A 86 -4.88 -6.96 -23.73
CA PRO A 86 -4.97 -6.16 -24.95
C PRO A 86 -6.18 -5.25 -24.83
N TYR A 87 -5.97 -3.94 -24.90
CA TYR A 87 -7.05 -2.98 -25.00
C TYR A 87 -7.83 -3.27 -26.29
N ILE A 88 -9.11 -3.63 -26.16
CA ILE A 88 -10.03 -3.70 -27.30
C ILE A 88 -10.49 -2.27 -27.56
N THR A 89 -10.05 -1.70 -28.68
CA THR A 89 -10.58 -0.45 -29.26
C THR A 89 -11.97 -0.63 -29.84
#